data_AF-A0A7Z9T0U6-F1
#
_entry.id   AF-A0A7Z9T0U6-F1
#
_cell.length_a   1.000
_cell.length_b   1.000
_cell.length_c   1.000
_cell.angle_alpha   90.00
_cell.angle_beta   90.00
_cell.angle_gamma   90.00
#
_symmetry.space_group_name_H-M   'P 1'
#
loop_
_entity.id
_entity.type
_entity.pdbx_description
1 polymer ?
#
loop_
_entity_poly.entity_id
_entity_poly.type
_entity_poly.pdbx_seq_one_letter_code
_entity_poly.pdbx_strand_id
1 'polypeptide(L)'
;MMWNWLVSSLAVGATIVLYDGSPFHPNQNAMWQMAQDLGITVFGTGAKFIDSCRVAGLTPGKDFDLSPLRAILSTGSPLVEENFDYVYKDIKKDVLLASISGGTDIVSCFALGNPAQPVYRGELQCRGLGMDVHSYDDSGERVIGEQGELVCTSPFPSMPIYFWNDPHGEKYRNAYFSVSPGVWTHGDYITVNDHGGMKIFGRSDATLNPGGVRIGTAEIYRVVEAMPEVADSLVVGQKWEDDERVILFVKLNEGSKLTKEFIERIRKSIRSECSPRHVPSVVLPTKDVPYTINGKKVEIAVKKIIRGNEVLNRDALANPESLDLYRHLPELEKKNES
;
A
#
# COMPACT_ATOMS: atom_id res chain seq x y z
N MET A 1 -0.90 -1.39 15.20
CA MET A 1 -0.64 0.07 15.19
C MET A 1 -1.92 0.88 15.36
N MET A 2 -2.88 0.84 14.43
CA MET A 2 -4.05 1.74 14.46
C MET A 2 -4.88 1.68 15.74
N TRP A 3 -5.07 0.49 16.32
CA TRP A 3 -5.72 0.35 17.62
C TRP A 3 -4.95 1.08 18.74
N ASN A 4 -3.62 0.92 18.80
CA ASN A 4 -2.76 1.61 19.78
C ASN A 4 -2.84 3.14 19.63
N TRP A 5 -2.89 3.61 18.38
CA TRP A 5 -2.99 5.02 18.08
C TRP A 5 -4.37 5.59 18.41
N LEU A 6 -5.45 4.85 18.15
CA LEU A 6 -6.81 5.18 18.59
C LEU A 6 -6.86 5.35 20.12
N VAL A 7 -6.34 4.38 20.87
CA VAL A 7 -6.28 4.44 22.35
C VAL A 7 -5.50 5.66 22.84
N SER A 8 -4.45 6.07 22.13
CA SER A 8 -3.67 7.26 22.47
C SER A 8 -4.48 8.55 22.40
N SER A 9 -5.58 8.60 21.64
CA SER A 9 -6.50 9.74 21.60
C SER A 9 -7.16 10.05 22.95
N LEU A 10 -7.22 9.07 23.87
CA LEU A 10 -7.68 9.31 25.25
C LEU A 10 -6.79 10.34 25.97
N ALA A 11 -5.50 10.43 25.63
CA ALA A 11 -4.57 11.37 26.24
C ALA A 11 -4.90 12.85 25.94
N VAL A 12 -5.64 13.12 24.86
CA VAL A 12 -6.13 14.47 24.52
C VAL A 12 -7.60 14.68 24.91
N GLY A 13 -8.17 13.77 25.71
CA GLY A 13 -9.55 13.86 26.19
C GLY A 13 -10.61 13.51 25.14
N ALA A 14 -10.23 12.87 24.03
CA ALA A 14 -11.18 12.47 23.00
C ALA A 14 -11.95 11.19 23.41
N THR A 15 -13.21 11.11 23.00
CA THR A 15 -13.98 9.86 23.06
C THR A 15 -13.55 8.94 21.92
N ILE A 16 -13.27 7.68 22.23
CA ILE A 16 -12.98 6.64 21.24
C ILE A 16 -14.19 5.75 21.02
N VAL A 17 -14.35 5.25 19.80
CA VAL A 17 -15.37 4.24 19.46
C VAL A 17 -14.65 2.93 19.16
N LEU A 18 -15.06 1.87 19.86
CA LEU A 18 -14.55 0.53 19.66
C LEU A 18 -15.63 -0.26 18.92
N TYR A 19 -15.29 -0.76 17.74
CA TYR A 19 -16.17 -1.59 16.93
C TYR A 19 -15.60 -3.01 16.85
N ASP A 20 -16.42 -4.00 17.21
CA ASP A 20 -16.10 -5.41 17.13
C ASP A 20 -17.02 -6.09 16.11
N GLY A 21 -16.53 -6.25 14.89
CA GLY A 21 -17.31 -6.82 13.80
C GLY A 21 -16.69 -6.62 12.42
N SER A 22 -17.38 -7.15 11.42
CA SER A 22 -17.05 -6.91 10.01
C SER A 22 -17.62 -5.57 9.56
N PRO A 23 -16.87 -4.71 8.83
CA PRO A 23 -17.34 -3.41 8.39
C PRO A 23 -18.59 -3.45 7.48
N PHE A 24 -18.96 -4.62 6.96
CA PHE A 24 -20.14 -4.82 6.10
C PHE A 24 -21.20 -5.72 6.73
N HIS A 25 -21.18 -5.93 8.05
CA HIS A 25 -22.20 -6.67 8.78
C HIS A 25 -22.93 -5.76 9.78
N PRO A 26 -24.28 -5.78 9.86
CA PRO A 26 -25.22 -6.70 9.20
C PRO A 26 -25.51 -6.40 7.72
N ASN A 27 -25.05 -5.25 7.21
CA ASN A 27 -25.17 -4.87 5.81
C ASN A 27 -24.02 -3.94 5.39
N GLN A 28 -23.94 -3.61 4.10
CA GLN A 28 -22.86 -2.81 3.52
C GLN A 28 -22.75 -1.37 4.09
N ASN A 29 -23.80 -0.88 4.75
CA ASN A 29 -23.84 0.46 5.35
C ASN A 29 -23.56 0.48 6.86
N ALA A 30 -23.19 -0.65 7.48
CA ALA A 30 -23.03 -0.76 8.93
C ALA A 30 -22.12 0.33 9.53
N MET A 31 -20.98 0.62 8.89
CA MET A 31 -20.05 1.66 9.36
C MET A 31 -20.62 3.08 9.22
N TRP A 32 -21.39 3.35 8.18
CA TRP A 32 -21.99 4.67 7.95
C TRP A 32 -23.16 4.92 8.89
N GLN A 33 -23.97 3.90 9.17
CA GLN A 33 -25.00 3.93 10.21
C GLN A 33 -24.38 4.21 11.58
N MET A 34 -23.30 3.51 11.95
CA MET A 34 -22.56 3.77 13.18
C MET A 34 -22.01 5.20 13.24
N ALA A 35 -21.50 5.72 12.11
CA ALA A 35 -20.97 7.08 12.04
C ALA A 35 -22.04 8.13 12.36
N GLN A 36 -23.27 7.93 11.85
CA GLN A 36 -24.41 8.76 12.20
C GLN A 36 -24.83 8.60 13.66
N ASP A 37 -25.11 7.37 14.09
CA ASP A 37 -25.73 7.09 15.40
C ASP A 37 -24.86 7.55 16.58
N LEU A 38 -23.54 7.50 16.41
CA LEU A 38 -22.57 7.91 17.41
C LEU A 38 -22.01 9.32 17.18
N GLY A 39 -22.42 10.00 16.11
CA GLY A 39 -21.91 11.33 15.75
C GLY A 39 -20.39 11.36 15.56
N ILE A 40 -19.84 10.40 14.80
CA ILE A 40 -18.40 10.28 14.57
C ILE A 40 -17.86 11.53 13.88
N THR A 41 -16.86 12.18 14.50
CA THR A 41 -16.24 13.40 13.95
C THR A 41 -14.93 13.15 13.20
N VAL A 42 -14.23 12.06 13.48
CA VAL A 42 -13.03 11.61 12.78
C VAL A 42 -13.16 10.11 12.54
N PHE A 43 -13.22 9.70 11.27
CA PHE A 43 -13.43 8.32 10.88
C PHE A 43 -12.17 7.74 10.24
N GLY A 44 -11.49 6.84 10.95
CA GLY A 44 -10.32 6.11 10.43
C GLY A 44 -10.72 4.81 9.77
N THR A 45 -10.27 4.58 8.53
CA THR A 45 -10.58 3.37 7.76
C THR A 45 -9.45 3.00 6.78
N GLY A 46 -9.59 1.87 6.10
CA GLY A 46 -8.66 1.43 5.06
C GLY A 46 -9.08 1.91 3.68
N ALA A 47 -8.11 2.14 2.78
CA ALA A 47 -8.41 2.50 1.39
C ALA A 47 -9.30 1.45 0.68
N LYS A 48 -9.13 0.17 0.99
CA LYS A 48 -9.97 -0.94 0.48
C LYS A 48 -11.43 -0.84 0.91
N PHE A 49 -11.71 -0.34 2.11
CA PHE A 49 -13.09 -0.14 2.57
C PHE A 49 -13.77 0.96 1.74
N ILE A 50 -13.09 2.10 1.56
CA ILE A 50 -13.57 3.20 0.71
C ILE A 50 -13.83 2.71 -0.71
N ASP A 51 -12.90 1.94 -1.26
CA ASP A 51 -13.02 1.36 -2.60
C ASP A 51 -14.22 0.41 -2.72
N SER A 52 -14.41 -0.46 -1.73
CA SER A 52 -15.56 -1.38 -1.68
C SER A 52 -16.89 -0.63 -1.64
N CYS A 53 -16.98 0.47 -0.89
CA CYS A 53 -18.16 1.35 -0.88
C CYS A 53 -18.40 1.99 -2.25
N ARG A 54 -17.34 2.46 -2.92
CA ARG A 54 -17.41 3.03 -4.29
C ARG A 54 -17.91 2.00 -5.30
N VAL A 55 -17.33 0.80 -5.32
CA VAL A 55 -17.69 -0.28 -6.25
C VAL A 55 -19.12 -0.76 -6.01
N ALA A 56 -19.56 -0.81 -4.75
CA ALA A 56 -20.95 -1.13 -4.39
C ALA A 56 -21.94 0.02 -4.70
N GLY A 57 -21.46 1.18 -5.13
CA GLY A 57 -22.30 2.33 -5.48
C GLY A 57 -22.99 2.97 -4.27
N LEU A 58 -22.43 2.82 -3.07
CA LEU A 58 -23.02 3.40 -1.85
C LEU A 58 -22.94 4.94 -1.92
N THR A 59 -23.98 5.62 -1.43
CA THR A 59 -24.03 7.09 -1.35
C THR A 59 -24.25 7.60 0.08
N PRO A 60 -23.29 7.38 1.01
CA PRO A 60 -23.50 7.64 2.43
C PRO A 60 -23.93 9.08 2.75
N GLY A 61 -23.47 10.07 1.98
CA GLY A 61 -23.86 11.46 2.17
C GLY A 61 -25.32 11.79 1.83
N LYS A 62 -26.03 10.88 1.14
CA LYS A 62 -27.48 10.96 0.90
C LYS A 62 -28.28 10.14 1.90
N ASP A 63 -27.70 9.02 2.34
CA ASP A 63 -28.41 8.00 3.12
C ASP A 63 -28.27 8.20 4.64
N PHE A 64 -27.25 8.94 5.09
CA PHE A 64 -26.93 9.15 6.51
C PHE A 64 -26.64 10.64 6.81
N ASP A 65 -26.97 11.07 8.04
CA ASP A 65 -26.52 12.36 8.56
C ASP A 65 -25.06 12.28 9.01
N LEU A 66 -24.17 12.69 8.11
CA LEU A 66 -22.74 12.81 8.34
C LEU A 66 -22.30 14.25 8.66
N SER A 67 -23.23 15.12 9.07
CA SER A 67 -22.90 16.52 9.43
C SER A 67 -21.80 16.65 10.51
N PRO A 68 -21.66 15.74 11.50
CA PRO A 68 -20.56 15.83 12.48
C PRO A 68 -19.18 15.43 11.92
N LEU A 69 -19.14 14.72 10.80
CA LEU A 69 -17.91 14.14 10.25
C LEU A 69 -17.00 15.25 9.68
N ARG A 70 -15.84 15.45 10.31
CA ARG A 70 -14.88 16.49 9.92
C ARG A 70 -13.67 15.94 9.18
N ALA A 71 -13.26 14.70 9.47
CA ALA A 71 -12.12 14.08 8.83
C ALA A 71 -12.35 12.58 8.57
N ILE A 72 -11.84 12.12 7.43
CA ILE A 72 -11.67 10.70 7.09
C ILE A 72 -10.17 10.43 6.98
N LEU A 73 -9.67 9.47 7.74
CA LEU A 73 -8.28 9.05 7.68
C LEU A 73 -8.21 7.71 6.95
N SER A 74 -7.53 7.67 5.81
CA SER A 74 -7.34 6.46 5.01
C SER A 74 -5.92 5.92 5.19
N THR A 75 -5.78 4.63 5.47
CA THR A 75 -4.47 3.98 5.67
C THR A 75 -4.43 2.52 5.20
N GLY A 76 -3.30 1.85 5.39
CA GLY A 76 -3.06 0.45 5.02
C GLY A 76 -2.52 0.26 3.60
N SER A 77 -3.01 1.03 2.64
CA SER A 77 -2.49 1.12 1.28
C SER A 77 -2.67 2.54 0.73
N PRO A 78 -1.95 2.94 -0.34
CA PRO A 78 -2.18 4.20 -1.01
C PRO A 78 -3.65 4.34 -1.43
N LEU A 79 -4.27 5.49 -1.14
CA LEU A 79 -5.61 5.80 -1.62
C LEU A 79 -5.54 6.21 -3.08
N VAL A 80 -6.20 5.45 -3.96
CA VAL A 80 -6.26 5.78 -5.39
C VAL A 80 -7.09 7.03 -5.66
N GLU A 81 -6.79 7.70 -6.75
CA GLU A 81 -7.32 9.03 -7.06
C GLU A 81 -8.85 9.03 -7.21
N GLU A 82 -9.41 7.96 -7.77
CA GLU A 82 -10.85 7.75 -7.95
C GLU A 82 -11.59 7.66 -6.61
N ASN A 83 -10.91 7.19 -5.57
CA ASN A 83 -11.49 7.13 -4.22
C ASN A 83 -11.49 8.49 -3.53
N PHE A 84 -10.59 9.42 -3.89
CA PHE A 84 -10.74 10.83 -3.47
C PHE A 84 -12.01 11.41 -4.11
N ASP A 85 -12.19 11.19 -5.41
CA ASP A 85 -13.35 11.71 -6.15
C ASP A 85 -14.66 11.16 -5.56
N TYR A 86 -14.71 9.87 -5.25
CA TYR A 86 -15.84 9.23 -4.59
C TYR A 86 -16.16 9.85 -3.22
N VAL A 87 -15.16 10.02 -2.35
CA VAL A 87 -15.38 10.60 -1.01
C VAL A 87 -16.02 11.99 -1.12
N TYR A 88 -15.46 12.87 -1.94
CA TYR A 88 -15.98 14.23 -2.07
C TYR A 88 -17.34 14.31 -2.76
N LYS A 89 -17.63 13.38 -3.68
CA LYS A 89 -18.88 13.35 -4.43
C LYS A 89 -20.03 12.72 -3.63
N ASP A 90 -19.79 11.55 -3.05
CA ASP A 90 -20.85 10.65 -2.58
C ASP A 90 -20.86 10.47 -1.04
N ILE A 91 -19.79 10.89 -0.33
CA ILE A 91 -19.73 10.85 1.14
C ILE A 91 -19.91 12.26 1.75
N LYS A 92 -18.96 13.18 1.52
CA LYS A 92 -19.03 14.55 2.06
C LYS A 92 -18.06 15.50 1.34
N LYS A 93 -18.56 16.66 0.89
CA LYS A 93 -17.80 17.64 0.07
C LYS A 93 -16.75 18.44 0.86
N ASP A 94 -16.99 18.67 2.13
CA ASP A 94 -16.24 19.55 3.03
C ASP A 94 -15.52 18.78 4.15
N VAL A 95 -15.21 17.50 3.91
CA VAL A 95 -14.44 16.65 4.83
C VAL A 95 -12.94 16.78 4.57
N LEU A 96 -12.12 16.77 5.61
CA LEU A 96 -10.68 16.54 5.47
C LEU A 96 -10.44 15.06 5.16
N LEU A 97 -10.14 14.74 3.90
CA LEU A 97 -9.69 13.40 3.52
C LEU A 97 -8.17 13.32 3.61
N ALA A 98 -7.67 12.67 4.65
CA ALA A 98 -6.24 12.47 4.85
C ALA A 98 -5.84 11.04 4.49
N SER A 99 -5.06 10.89 3.42
CA SER A 99 -4.28 9.68 3.20
C SER A 99 -3.05 9.72 4.10
N ILE A 100 -2.89 8.72 4.96
CA ILE A 100 -1.83 8.69 5.98
C ILE A 100 -0.96 7.44 5.83
N SER A 101 0.34 7.60 6.04
CA SER A 101 1.30 6.50 5.99
C SER A 101 2.16 6.48 7.23
N GLY A 102 2.14 5.31 7.87
CA GLY A 102 2.87 5.01 9.07
C GLY A 102 3.05 3.50 9.22
N GLY A 103 3.71 3.10 10.28
CA GLY A 103 4.05 1.71 10.54
C GLY A 103 3.91 1.33 12.00
N THR A 104 3.76 0.03 12.24
CA THR A 104 3.89 -0.56 13.58
C THR A 104 5.21 -0.17 14.22
N ASP A 105 6.24 -0.04 13.39
CA ASP A 105 7.62 0.32 13.73
C ASP A 105 7.68 1.60 14.58
N ILE A 106 6.84 2.59 14.32
CA ILE A 106 6.93 3.92 14.96
C ILE A 106 5.65 4.30 15.72
N VAL A 107 4.61 3.46 15.67
CA VAL A 107 3.27 3.72 16.23
C VAL A 107 2.77 5.14 15.92
N SER A 108 3.04 5.61 14.70
CA SER A 108 2.84 6.98 14.22
C SER A 108 2.93 6.98 12.68
N CYS A 109 2.94 8.17 12.07
CA CYS A 109 3.00 8.38 10.63
C CYS A 109 4.20 9.24 10.22
N PHE A 110 4.83 8.89 9.08
CA PHE A 110 5.82 9.74 8.42
C PHE A 110 5.15 10.84 7.59
N ALA A 111 3.99 10.54 7.01
CA ALA A 111 3.15 11.52 6.32
C ALA A 111 1.69 11.35 6.74
N LEU A 112 1.01 12.46 6.96
CA LEU A 112 -0.37 12.50 7.47
C LEU A 112 -1.13 13.74 6.98
N GLY A 113 -2.35 13.94 7.49
CA GLY A 113 -3.20 15.08 7.17
C GLY A 113 -2.89 16.33 8.01
N ASN A 114 -3.08 17.49 7.41
CA ASN A 114 -3.00 18.80 8.04
C ASN A 114 -4.27 19.61 7.71
N PRO A 115 -5.15 19.88 8.69
CA PRO A 115 -6.36 20.66 8.45
C PRO A 115 -6.13 22.07 7.91
N ALA A 116 -4.92 22.63 8.05
CA ALA A 116 -4.56 23.96 7.57
C ALA A 116 -3.99 23.98 6.15
N GLN A 117 -3.90 22.83 5.47
CA GLN A 117 -3.38 22.71 4.11
C GLN A 117 -4.45 22.19 3.14
N PRO A 118 -4.28 22.42 1.82
CA PRO A 118 -5.12 21.80 0.82
C PRO A 118 -4.88 20.28 0.74
N VAL A 119 -5.90 19.53 0.34
CA VAL A 119 -5.78 18.11 -0.02
C VAL A 119 -5.56 18.01 -1.53
N TYR A 120 -4.53 17.30 -1.95
CA TYR A 120 -4.24 17.01 -3.35
C TYR A 120 -4.62 15.56 -3.67
N ARG A 121 -5.38 15.39 -4.76
CA ARG A 121 -5.83 14.09 -5.26
C ARG A 121 -4.62 13.16 -5.47
N GLY A 122 -4.64 11.99 -4.82
CA GLY A 122 -3.58 10.99 -4.94
C GLY A 122 -2.29 11.27 -4.16
N GLU A 123 -2.30 12.23 -3.24
CA GLU A 123 -1.14 12.57 -2.41
C GLU A 123 -1.39 12.34 -0.92
N LEU A 124 -0.34 11.97 -0.19
CA LEU A 124 -0.27 12.18 1.25
C LEU A 124 0.07 13.64 1.48
N GLN A 125 -0.75 14.31 2.28
CA GLN A 125 -0.83 15.76 2.30
C GLN A 125 0.47 16.44 2.72
N CYS A 126 1.07 15.99 3.82
CA CYS A 126 2.32 16.54 4.31
C CYS A 126 3.10 15.54 5.17
N ARG A 127 4.38 15.82 5.37
CA ARG A 127 5.24 15.12 6.35
C ARG A 127 4.79 15.45 7.77
N GLY A 128 4.97 14.49 8.68
CA GLY A 128 4.68 14.68 10.10
C GLY A 128 5.58 15.73 10.74
N LEU A 129 5.03 16.52 11.67
CA LEU A 129 5.85 17.46 12.44
C LEU A 129 6.90 16.70 13.26
N GLY A 130 8.15 17.17 13.21
CA GLY A 130 9.29 16.49 13.83
C GLY A 130 9.78 15.25 13.10
N MET A 131 9.16 14.88 11.97
CA MET A 131 9.63 13.82 11.08
C MET A 131 10.45 14.45 9.93
N ASP A 132 11.77 14.33 10.00
CA ASP A 132 12.71 14.86 9.01
C ASP A 132 12.81 13.94 7.78
N VAL A 133 11.67 13.82 7.07
CA VAL A 133 11.46 12.85 5.99
C VAL A 133 11.92 13.39 4.64
N HIS A 134 12.67 12.57 3.91
CA HIS A 134 13.19 12.86 2.57
C HIS A 134 13.06 11.65 1.63
N SER A 135 13.14 11.92 0.33
CA SER A 135 13.39 10.91 -0.71
C SER A 135 14.90 10.89 -1.00
N TYR A 136 15.55 9.73 -0.87
CA TYR A 136 16.97 9.55 -1.20
C TYR A 136 17.12 8.79 -2.51
N ASP A 137 17.94 9.28 -3.43
CA ASP A 137 18.29 8.55 -4.64
C ASP A 137 19.24 7.37 -4.35
N ASP A 138 19.61 6.62 -5.40
CA ASP A 138 20.51 5.47 -5.29
C ASP A 138 21.94 5.86 -4.88
N SER A 139 22.32 7.15 -4.95
CA SER A 139 23.59 7.67 -4.44
C SER A 139 23.54 8.08 -2.97
N GLY A 140 22.35 8.07 -2.36
CA GLY A 140 22.12 8.49 -0.98
C GLY A 140 21.91 9.99 -0.82
N GLU A 141 21.65 10.70 -1.91
CA GLU A 141 21.44 12.15 -1.93
C GLU A 141 19.95 12.49 -1.89
N ARG A 142 19.63 13.64 -1.27
CA ARG A 142 18.26 14.14 -1.17
C ARG A 142 17.76 14.61 -2.53
N VAL A 143 16.60 14.10 -2.94
CA VAL A 143 15.93 14.51 -4.19
C VAL A 143 14.50 15.00 -3.93
N ILE A 144 14.05 15.91 -4.78
CA ILE A 144 12.70 16.50 -4.75
C ILE A 144 12.06 16.30 -6.13
N GLY A 145 10.78 15.90 -6.15
CA GLY A 145 10.05 15.56 -7.37
C GLY A 145 10.44 14.21 -7.98
N GLU A 146 11.48 13.55 -7.45
CA GLU A 146 12.02 12.29 -7.96
C GLU A 146 11.75 11.12 -7.00
N GLN A 147 11.65 9.93 -7.59
CA GLN A 147 11.42 8.70 -6.83
C GLN A 147 12.71 8.26 -6.12
N GLY A 148 12.57 7.85 -4.86
CA GLY A 148 13.70 7.47 -4.02
C GLY A 148 13.27 6.74 -2.76
N GLU A 149 14.23 6.35 -1.94
CA GLU A 149 14.03 5.69 -0.67
C GLU A 149 13.45 6.67 0.37
N LEU A 150 12.38 6.27 1.07
CA LEU A 150 11.88 7.02 2.22
C LEU A 150 12.88 6.90 3.36
N VAL A 151 13.47 8.03 3.71
CA VAL A 151 14.34 8.14 4.88
C VAL A 151 13.81 9.15 5.89
N CYS A 152 14.16 8.95 7.17
CA CYS A 152 14.03 9.95 8.21
C CYS A 152 15.42 10.24 8.80
N THR A 153 15.94 11.44 8.58
CA THR A 153 17.35 11.76 8.86
C THR A 153 17.60 12.25 10.29
N SER A 154 16.54 12.50 11.05
CA SER A 154 16.60 12.91 12.45
C SER A 154 15.88 11.90 13.34
N PRO A 155 16.33 11.69 14.60
CA PRO A 155 15.61 10.86 15.55
C PRO A 155 14.26 11.49 15.89
N PHE A 156 13.26 10.65 16.15
CA PHE A 156 11.89 11.07 16.49
C PHE A 156 11.39 10.37 17.76
N PRO A 157 10.44 10.98 18.52
CA PRO A 157 10.10 10.51 19.86
C PRO A 157 9.58 9.08 19.97
N SER A 158 8.84 8.61 18.95
CA SER A 158 8.24 7.27 18.95
C SER A 158 9.11 6.21 18.28
N MET A 159 10.38 6.53 18.00
CA MET A 159 11.35 5.59 17.47
C MET A 159 11.57 4.43 18.45
N PRO A 160 11.63 3.16 17.99
CA PRO A 160 11.91 2.03 18.86
C PRO A 160 13.19 2.22 19.66
N ILE A 161 13.14 1.91 20.95
CA ILE A 161 14.34 1.91 21.80
C ILE A 161 15.26 0.75 21.38
N TYR A 162 14.68 -0.43 21.17
CA TYR A 162 15.35 -1.64 20.67
C TYR A 162 14.31 -2.68 20.26
N PHE A 163 14.73 -3.73 19.56
CA PHE A 163 13.93 -4.93 19.36
C PHE A 163 14.10 -5.91 20.51
N TRP A 164 13.00 -6.43 21.05
CA TRP A 164 13.07 -7.49 22.06
C TRP A 164 13.75 -8.74 21.48
N ASN A 165 14.54 -9.46 22.29
CA ASN A 165 15.31 -10.62 21.84
C ASN A 165 16.28 -10.31 20.67
N ASP A 166 16.94 -9.15 20.78
CA ASP A 166 18.02 -8.69 19.90
C ASP A 166 19.18 -8.15 20.77
N PRO A 167 19.90 -9.02 21.48
CA PRO A 167 20.85 -8.63 22.54
C PRO A 167 21.98 -7.72 22.05
N HIS A 168 22.33 -7.80 20.76
CA HIS A 168 23.35 -6.96 20.14
C HIS A 168 22.75 -5.82 19.32
N GLY A 169 21.42 -5.71 19.19
CA GLY A 169 20.75 -4.70 18.37
C GLY A 169 20.96 -4.88 16.86
N GLU A 170 21.37 -6.07 16.42
CA GLU A 170 21.71 -6.33 15.02
C GLU A 170 20.46 -6.39 14.15
N LYS A 171 19.37 -7.00 14.63
CA LYS A 171 18.12 -7.03 13.87
C LYS A 171 17.58 -5.62 13.68
N TYR A 172 17.61 -4.81 14.73
CA TYR A 172 17.14 -3.41 14.67
C TYR A 172 18.00 -2.56 13.72
N ARG A 173 19.34 -2.63 13.84
CA ARG A 173 20.25 -1.92 12.94
C ARG A 173 20.11 -2.39 11.49
N ASN A 174 20.00 -3.70 11.27
CA ASN A 174 19.83 -4.25 9.93
C ASN A 174 18.51 -3.83 9.29
N ALA A 175 17.45 -3.69 10.09
CA ALA A 175 16.13 -3.31 9.59
C ALA A 175 16.06 -1.86 9.06
N TYR A 176 16.76 -0.91 9.68
CA TYR A 176 16.56 0.51 9.36
C TYR A 176 17.83 1.34 9.14
N PHE A 177 19.03 0.82 9.44
CA PHE A 177 20.28 1.60 9.42
C PHE A 177 21.39 0.95 8.59
N SER A 178 21.13 -0.18 7.94
CA SER A 178 22.11 -0.93 7.15
C SER A 178 22.36 -0.33 5.77
N VAL A 179 21.33 0.27 5.16
CA VAL A 179 21.40 0.88 3.83
C VAL A 179 22.14 2.22 3.92
N SER A 180 21.73 3.07 4.86
CA SER A 180 22.34 4.40 5.07
C SER A 180 22.77 4.53 6.53
N PRO A 181 24.08 4.39 6.83
CA PRO A 181 24.58 4.46 8.21
C PRO A 181 24.12 5.73 8.94
N GLY A 182 23.45 5.55 10.08
CA GLY A 182 22.96 6.65 10.91
C GLY A 182 21.65 7.30 10.45
N VAL A 183 21.09 6.87 9.32
CA VAL A 183 19.81 7.37 8.77
C VAL A 183 18.78 6.26 8.79
N TRP A 184 17.57 6.55 9.27
CA TRP A 184 16.48 5.59 9.23
C TRP A 184 15.99 5.42 7.79
N THR A 185 16.13 4.24 7.21
CA THR A 185 15.56 3.84 5.92
C THR A 185 14.32 2.98 6.14
N HIS A 186 13.14 3.43 5.70
CA HIS A 186 11.88 2.75 6.05
C HIS A 186 11.54 1.56 5.14
N GLY A 187 12.14 1.48 3.95
CA GLY A 187 11.84 0.44 2.97
C GLY A 187 10.62 0.76 2.10
N ASP A 188 10.22 2.02 2.00
CA ASP A 188 9.16 2.48 1.09
C ASP A 188 9.76 3.38 0.01
N TYR A 189 9.29 3.22 -1.22
CA TYR A 189 9.73 4.00 -2.37
C TYR A 189 8.76 5.15 -2.61
N ILE A 190 9.26 6.39 -2.57
CA ILE A 190 8.44 7.59 -2.49
C ILE A 190 8.90 8.70 -3.43
N THR A 191 8.04 9.69 -3.63
CA THR A 191 8.44 11.04 -4.06
C THR A 191 8.02 12.03 -2.99
N VAL A 192 8.81 13.09 -2.81
CA VAL A 192 8.44 14.29 -2.05
C VAL A 192 8.42 15.45 -3.03
N ASN A 193 7.33 16.21 -3.09
CA ASN A 193 7.22 17.36 -3.99
C ASN A 193 7.59 18.68 -3.30
N ASP A 194 7.66 19.77 -4.08
CA ASP A 194 8.08 21.10 -3.60
C ASP A 194 7.20 21.67 -2.47
N HIS A 195 5.91 21.32 -2.45
CA HIS A 195 4.99 21.74 -1.38
C HIS A 195 4.97 20.78 -0.17
N GLY A 196 5.83 19.76 -0.17
CA GLY A 196 6.00 18.81 0.93
C GLY A 196 4.97 17.68 1.00
N GLY A 197 4.13 17.55 -0.03
CA GLY A 197 3.28 16.38 -0.26
C GLY A 197 4.11 15.18 -0.72
N MET A 198 3.57 13.98 -0.52
CA MET A 198 4.28 12.73 -0.76
C MET A 198 3.43 11.74 -1.53
N LYS A 199 4.06 10.93 -2.39
CA LYS A 199 3.44 9.74 -3.00
C LYS A 199 4.25 8.51 -2.63
N ILE A 200 3.56 7.39 -2.44
CA ILE A 200 4.19 6.09 -2.14
C ILE A 200 3.93 5.15 -3.32
N PHE A 201 5.00 4.60 -3.86
CA PHE A 201 5.01 3.74 -5.04
C PHE A 201 5.11 2.25 -4.70
N GLY A 202 5.26 1.93 -3.42
CA GLY A 202 5.30 0.58 -2.89
C GLY A 202 6.50 0.36 -1.98
N ARG A 203 6.79 -0.91 -1.69
CA ARG A 203 7.97 -1.29 -0.91
C ARG A 203 9.23 -1.20 -1.76
N SER A 204 10.28 -0.60 -1.21
CA SER A 204 11.59 -0.45 -1.85
C SER A 204 12.25 -1.77 -2.23
N ASP A 205 12.05 -2.80 -1.41
CA ASP A 205 12.55 -4.16 -1.63
C ASP A 205 11.72 -4.97 -2.64
N ALA A 206 10.54 -4.45 -3.02
CA ALA A 206 9.64 -5.01 -4.01
C ALA A 206 9.62 -4.23 -5.33
N THR A 207 10.33 -3.09 -5.43
CA THR A 207 10.45 -2.35 -6.70
C THR A 207 10.99 -3.25 -7.79
N LEU A 208 10.53 -3.00 -9.02
CA LEU A 208 10.98 -3.72 -10.22
C LEU A 208 12.07 -2.89 -10.89
N ASN A 209 13.04 -3.54 -11.54
CA ASN A 209 14.12 -2.85 -12.26
C ASN A 209 14.30 -3.30 -13.72
N PRO A 210 13.24 -3.27 -14.57
CA PRO A 210 13.35 -3.68 -15.96
C PRO A 210 14.17 -2.69 -16.79
N GLY A 211 15.29 -3.16 -17.33
CA GLY A 211 16.26 -2.44 -18.14
C GLY A 211 16.91 -1.27 -17.41
N GLY A 212 17.14 -1.42 -16.10
CA GLY A 212 17.83 -0.44 -15.27
C GLY A 212 16.98 0.76 -14.81
N VAL A 213 15.65 0.71 -14.95
CA VAL A 213 14.73 1.72 -14.41
C VAL A 213 13.95 1.14 -13.24
N ARG A 214 14.14 1.72 -12.05
CA ARG A 214 13.43 1.33 -10.84
C ARG A 214 12.00 1.88 -10.86
N ILE A 215 11.02 0.99 -10.80
CA ILE A 215 9.58 1.32 -10.84
C ILE A 215 8.83 0.70 -9.66
N GLY A 216 7.75 1.37 -9.24
CA GLY A 216 6.89 0.91 -8.15
C GLY A 216 5.87 -0.14 -8.59
N THR A 217 5.57 -1.11 -7.71
CA THR A 217 4.53 -2.10 -7.98
C THR A 217 3.12 -1.51 -7.92
N ALA A 218 2.93 -0.46 -7.12
CA ALA A 218 1.62 0.19 -6.94
C ALA A 218 1.07 0.78 -8.23
N GLU A 219 1.93 1.26 -9.12
CA GLU A 219 1.53 1.82 -10.42
C GLU A 219 0.88 0.76 -11.31
N ILE A 220 1.40 -0.46 -11.29
CA ILE A 220 0.85 -1.59 -12.03
C ILE A 220 -0.47 -2.06 -11.41
N TYR A 221 -0.52 -2.17 -10.07
CA TYR A 221 -1.75 -2.57 -9.37
C TYR A 221 -2.90 -1.63 -9.67
N ARG A 222 -2.67 -0.31 -9.65
CA ARG A 222 -3.70 0.69 -9.96
C ARG A 222 -4.40 0.43 -11.30
N VAL A 223 -3.62 0.15 -12.35
CA VAL A 223 -4.15 -0.08 -13.69
C VAL A 223 -4.86 -1.43 -13.80
N VAL A 224 -4.27 -2.47 -13.23
CA VAL A 224 -4.77 -3.84 -13.37
C VAL A 224 -6.02 -4.07 -12.53
N GLU A 225 -6.06 -3.53 -11.31
CA GLU A 225 -7.17 -3.72 -10.37
C GLU A 225 -8.37 -2.82 -10.66
N ALA A 226 -8.21 -1.83 -11.54
CA ALA A 226 -9.33 -1.08 -12.09
C ALA A 226 -10.14 -1.89 -13.12
N MET A 227 -9.63 -3.03 -13.58
CA MET A 227 -10.30 -3.86 -14.61
C MET A 227 -11.39 -4.74 -13.98
N PRO A 228 -12.64 -4.73 -14.48
CA PRO A 228 -13.76 -5.48 -13.89
C PRO A 228 -13.54 -6.99 -13.78
N GLU A 229 -12.71 -7.57 -14.63
CA GLU A 229 -12.40 -9.00 -14.64
C GLU A 229 -11.39 -9.41 -13.56
N VAL A 230 -10.68 -8.46 -12.95
CA VAL A 230 -9.64 -8.70 -11.95
C VAL A 230 -10.22 -8.58 -10.54
N ALA A 231 -10.02 -9.62 -9.74
CA ALA A 231 -10.34 -9.64 -8.32
C ALA A 231 -9.16 -9.15 -7.46
N ASP A 232 -7.93 -9.50 -7.85
CA ASP A 232 -6.69 -9.14 -7.16
C ASP A 232 -5.50 -9.35 -8.10
N SER A 233 -4.35 -8.78 -7.78
CA SER A 233 -3.14 -8.93 -8.57
C SER A 233 -1.86 -8.91 -7.73
N LEU A 234 -0.80 -9.54 -8.23
CA LEU A 234 0.53 -9.50 -7.61
C LEU A 234 1.58 -9.38 -8.70
N VAL A 235 2.51 -8.43 -8.55
CA VAL A 235 3.58 -8.23 -9.52
C VAL A 235 4.92 -8.42 -8.84
N VAL A 236 5.82 -9.15 -9.51
CA VAL A 236 7.17 -9.42 -9.01
C VAL A 236 8.18 -9.35 -10.14
N GLY A 237 9.40 -8.97 -9.79
CA GLY A 237 10.55 -9.00 -10.69
C GLY A 237 11.24 -10.35 -10.64
N GLN A 238 11.59 -10.90 -11.81
CA GLN A 238 12.42 -12.10 -11.92
C GLN A 238 13.70 -11.76 -12.69
N LYS A 239 14.85 -12.11 -12.12
CA LYS A 239 16.12 -12.02 -12.84
C LYS A 239 16.03 -12.89 -14.09
N TRP A 240 16.19 -12.29 -15.26
CA TRP A 240 16.05 -12.94 -16.54
C TRP A 240 17.15 -12.46 -17.46
N GLU A 241 17.95 -13.40 -17.96
CA GLU A 241 19.20 -13.08 -18.68
C GLU A 241 20.07 -12.12 -17.84
N ASP A 242 20.48 -10.99 -18.41
CA ASP A 242 21.28 -9.94 -17.76
C ASP A 242 20.43 -8.78 -17.19
N ASP A 243 19.10 -8.96 -17.12
CA ASP A 243 18.14 -7.94 -16.70
C ASP A 243 17.10 -8.50 -15.68
N GLU A 244 16.09 -7.70 -15.36
CA GLU A 244 14.89 -8.13 -14.64
C GLU A 244 13.65 -8.05 -15.55
N ARG A 245 12.89 -9.16 -15.66
CA ARG A 245 11.58 -9.16 -16.31
C ARG A 245 10.46 -9.04 -15.29
N VAL A 246 9.39 -8.36 -15.70
CA VAL A 246 8.19 -8.18 -14.88
C VAL A 246 7.21 -9.34 -15.09
N ILE A 247 6.78 -9.97 -13.98
CA ILE A 247 5.76 -11.02 -13.96
C ILE A 247 4.54 -10.50 -13.22
N LEU A 248 3.38 -10.54 -13.88
CA LEU A 248 2.09 -10.18 -13.30
C LEU A 248 1.25 -11.44 -13.08
N PHE A 249 0.83 -11.65 -11.85
CA PHE A 249 -0.17 -12.64 -11.48
C PHE A 249 -1.52 -11.97 -11.31
N VAL A 250 -2.57 -12.58 -11.87
CA VAL A 250 -3.93 -12.04 -11.86
C VAL A 250 -4.88 -13.06 -11.26
N LYS A 251 -5.54 -12.68 -10.15
CA LYS A 251 -6.70 -13.40 -9.61
C LYS A 251 -7.94 -12.82 -10.29
N LEU A 252 -8.74 -13.68 -10.91
CA LEU A 252 -9.90 -13.25 -11.69
C LEU A 252 -11.18 -13.32 -10.86
N ASN A 253 -12.13 -12.44 -11.18
CA ASN A 253 -13.50 -12.55 -10.69
C ASN A 253 -14.19 -13.79 -11.26
N GLU A 254 -15.19 -14.30 -10.54
CA GLU A 254 -15.95 -15.48 -10.96
C GLU A 254 -16.53 -15.30 -12.37
N GLY A 255 -16.42 -16.32 -13.21
CA GLY A 255 -16.84 -16.29 -14.61
C GLY A 255 -15.86 -15.62 -15.59
N SER A 256 -14.83 -14.91 -15.11
CA SER A 256 -13.81 -14.30 -15.96
C SER A 256 -12.71 -15.31 -16.34
N LYS A 257 -12.05 -15.09 -17.49
CA LYS A 257 -10.95 -15.94 -17.99
C LYS A 257 -9.79 -15.11 -18.49
N LEU A 258 -8.56 -15.56 -18.22
CA LEU A 258 -7.34 -14.90 -18.71
C LEU A 258 -7.07 -15.33 -20.16
N THR A 259 -7.80 -14.75 -21.11
CA THR A 259 -7.60 -15.02 -22.54
C THR A 259 -6.41 -14.25 -23.10
N LYS A 260 -5.93 -14.60 -24.30
CA LYS A 260 -4.85 -13.87 -24.97
C LYS A 260 -5.24 -12.42 -25.23
N GLU A 261 -6.49 -12.19 -25.63
CA GLU A 261 -7.04 -10.86 -25.87
C GLU A 261 -7.05 -10.03 -24.59
N PHE A 262 -7.39 -10.66 -23.46
CA PHE A 262 -7.36 -9.96 -22.18
C PHE A 262 -5.93 -9.63 -21.73
N ILE A 263 -4.98 -10.55 -21.89
CA ILE A 263 -3.56 -10.29 -21.60
C ILE A 263 -3.04 -9.10 -22.41
N GLU A 264 -3.37 -9.02 -23.71
CA GLU A 264 -2.96 -7.88 -24.55
C GLU A 264 -3.63 -6.57 -24.11
N ARG A 265 -4.89 -6.62 -23.66
CA ARG A 265 -5.56 -5.45 -23.07
C ARG A 265 -4.86 -4.99 -21.79
N ILE A 266 -4.49 -5.91 -20.89
CA ILE A 266 -3.71 -5.61 -19.68
C ILE A 266 -2.41 -4.89 -20.05
N ARG A 267 -1.61 -5.46 -20.97
CA ARG A 267 -0.35 -4.88 -21.41
C ARG A 267 -0.53 -3.49 -22.03
N LYS A 268 -1.58 -3.32 -22.85
CA LYS A 268 -1.90 -2.05 -23.50
C LYS A 268 -2.28 -0.97 -22.49
N SER A 269 -3.13 -1.28 -21.51
CA SER A 269 -3.51 -0.33 -20.45
C SER A 269 -2.30 0.08 -19.62
N ILE A 270 -1.49 -0.88 -19.15
CA ILE A 270 -0.27 -0.59 -18.37
C ILE A 270 0.69 0.29 -19.16
N ARG A 271 0.88 0.02 -20.45
CA ARG A 271 1.72 0.86 -21.32
C ARG A 271 1.20 2.29 -21.44
N SER A 272 -0.12 2.45 -21.56
CA SER A 272 -0.77 3.74 -21.80
C SER A 272 -0.84 4.61 -20.55
N GLU A 273 -1.06 4.01 -19.39
CA GLU A 273 -1.28 4.73 -18.13
C GLU A 273 0.00 4.86 -17.29
N CYS A 274 1.00 4.01 -17.54
CA CYS A 274 2.31 4.06 -16.90
C CYS A 274 3.40 4.30 -17.97
N SER A 275 4.20 3.28 -18.31
CA SER A 275 5.22 3.38 -19.36
C SER A 275 5.52 2.01 -19.99
N PRO A 276 6.22 1.95 -21.13
CA PRO A 276 6.64 0.68 -21.73
C PRO A 276 7.44 -0.25 -20.81
N ARG A 277 8.15 0.31 -19.82
CA ARG A 277 8.94 -0.45 -18.83
C ARG A 277 8.09 -1.16 -17.79
N HIS A 278 6.86 -0.70 -17.55
CA HIS A 278 5.92 -1.34 -16.62
C HIS A 278 5.25 -2.59 -17.22
N VAL A 279 5.33 -2.78 -18.53
CA VAL A 279 4.58 -3.82 -19.24
C VAL A 279 5.09 -5.20 -18.84
N PRO A 280 4.25 -6.09 -18.28
CA PRO A 280 4.68 -7.42 -17.87
C PRO A 280 5.07 -8.27 -19.08
N SER A 281 6.26 -8.86 -19.01
CA SER A 281 6.72 -9.86 -19.98
C SER A 281 5.88 -11.13 -19.88
N VAL A 282 5.48 -11.49 -18.67
CA VAL A 282 4.68 -12.69 -18.38
C VAL A 282 3.45 -12.29 -17.58
N VAL A 283 2.27 -12.76 -17.99
CA VAL A 283 1.00 -12.58 -17.28
C VAL A 283 0.40 -13.96 -17.04
N LEU A 284 0.19 -14.33 -15.77
CA LEU A 284 -0.29 -15.64 -15.36
C LEU A 284 -1.53 -15.54 -14.48
N PRO A 285 -2.48 -16.49 -14.56
CA PRO A 285 -3.57 -16.55 -13.61
C PRO A 285 -3.06 -17.10 -12.28
N THR A 286 -3.64 -16.64 -11.17
CA THR A 286 -3.46 -17.26 -9.85
C THR A 286 -4.81 -17.48 -9.17
N LYS A 287 -4.88 -18.47 -8.29
CA LYS A 287 -6.08 -18.71 -7.47
C LYS A 287 -6.15 -17.79 -6.26
N ASP A 288 -5.01 -17.34 -5.74
CA ASP A 288 -4.97 -16.50 -4.56
C ASP A 288 -3.68 -15.66 -4.46
N VAL A 289 -3.77 -14.52 -3.77
CA VAL A 289 -2.64 -13.62 -3.52
C VAL A 289 -2.26 -13.69 -2.04
N PRO A 290 -0.98 -13.90 -1.69
CA PRO A 290 -0.57 -14.01 -0.29
C PRO A 290 -0.58 -12.63 0.39
N TYR A 291 -1.11 -12.60 1.61
CA TYR A 291 -1.20 -11.41 2.45
C TYR A 291 -0.62 -11.65 3.84
N THR A 292 -0.04 -10.60 4.43
CA THR A 292 0.19 -10.55 5.88
C THR A 292 -1.14 -10.53 6.64
N ILE A 293 -1.12 -10.85 7.94
CA ILE A 293 -2.29 -10.71 8.83
C ILE A 293 -2.88 -9.28 8.79
N ASN A 294 -2.05 -8.27 8.50
CA ASN A 294 -2.45 -6.87 8.41
C ASN A 294 -2.90 -6.45 6.99
N GLY A 295 -3.11 -7.40 6.07
CA GLY A 295 -3.66 -7.12 4.73
C GLY A 295 -2.69 -6.50 3.72
N LYS A 296 -1.38 -6.58 3.96
CA LYS A 296 -0.35 -6.19 2.97
C LYS A 296 0.06 -7.37 2.08
N LYS A 297 0.16 -7.16 0.76
CA LYS A 297 0.73 -8.13 -0.19
C LYS A 297 2.18 -8.47 0.20
N VAL A 298 2.64 -9.67 -0.16
CA VAL A 298 4.00 -10.15 0.18
C VAL A 298 4.82 -10.51 -1.07
N GLU A 299 5.10 -9.51 -1.90
CA GLU A 299 5.88 -9.63 -3.14
C GLU A 299 7.22 -10.32 -2.93
N ILE A 300 7.93 -9.99 -1.85
CA ILE A 300 9.26 -10.55 -1.54
C ILE A 300 9.19 -12.06 -1.31
N ALA A 301 8.14 -12.53 -0.61
CA ALA A 301 7.96 -13.95 -0.34
C ALA A 301 7.72 -14.71 -1.64
N VAL A 302 6.88 -14.17 -2.53
CA VAL A 302 6.65 -14.76 -3.86
C VAL A 302 7.90 -14.72 -4.73
N LYS A 303 8.64 -13.60 -4.73
CA LYS A 303 9.94 -13.49 -5.42
C LYS A 303 10.94 -14.54 -4.93
N LYS A 304 10.95 -14.87 -3.64
CA LYS A 304 11.77 -15.97 -3.06
C LYS A 304 11.29 -17.36 -3.52
N ILE A 305 9.98 -17.62 -3.49
CA ILE A 305 9.41 -18.90 -3.95
C ILE A 305 9.71 -19.15 -5.43
N ILE A 306 9.57 -18.14 -6.29
CA ILE A 306 9.89 -18.25 -7.72
C ILE A 306 11.38 -18.54 -7.96
N ARG A 307 12.27 -18.11 -7.04
CA ARG A 307 13.71 -18.42 -7.06
C ARG A 307 14.04 -19.80 -6.49
N GLY A 308 13.05 -20.56 -6.03
CA GLY A 308 13.25 -21.86 -5.39
C GLY A 308 13.72 -21.78 -3.93
N ASN A 309 13.66 -20.61 -3.30
CA ASN A 309 14.04 -20.44 -1.90
C ASN A 309 12.86 -20.72 -0.97
N GLU A 310 13.15 -21.23 0.23
CA GLU A 310 12.14 -21.36 1.28
C GLU A 310 11.77 -20.01 1.91
N VAL A 311 10.50 -19.89 2.30
CA VAL A 311 9.99 -18.76 3.08
C VAL A 311 9.85 -19.22 4.51
N LEU A 312 10.74 -18.77 5.38
CA LEU A 312 10.85 -19.24 6.77
C LEU A 312 9.71 -18.77 7.69
N ASN A 313 9.04 -17.66 7.36
CA ASN A 313 8.05 -17.04 8.24
C ASN A 313 6.64 -17.08 7.63
N ARG A 314 6.15 -18.28 7.35
CA ARG A 314 4.78 -18.48 6.80
C ARG A 314 3.69 -18.14 7.82
N ASP A 315 3.96 -18.32 9.11
CA ASP A 315 2.99 -18.08 10.19
C ASP A 315 2.57 -16.61 10.33
N ALA A 316 3.34 -15.68 9.76
CA ALA A 316 3.00 -14.26 9.72
C ALA A 316 1.99 -13.88 8.60
N LEU A 317 1.57 -14.86 7.78
CA LEU A 317 0.64 -14.66 6.67
C LEU A 317 -0.78 -15.04 7.05
N ALA A 318 -1.76 -14.34 6.49
CA ALA A 318 -3.17 -14.62 6.66
C ALA A 318 -3.60 -15.90 5.92
N ASN A 319 -2.96 -16.19 4.79
CA ASN A 319 -3.23 -17.31 3.88
C ASN A 319 -1.92 -17.96 3.41
N PRO A 320 -1.14 -18.57 4.32
CA PRO A 320 0.21 -19.05 4.01
C PRO A 320 0.28 -20.07 2.88
N GLU A 321 -0.74 -20.91 2.70
CA GLU A 321 -0.88 -21.90 1.64
C GLU A 321 -0.89 -21.30 0.23
N SER A 322 -1.32 -20.04 0.09
CA SER A 322 -1.34 -19.35 -1.21
C SER A 322 0.07 -19.20 -1.82
N LEU A 323 1.13 -19.21 -1.02
CA LEU A 323 2.52 -19.20 -1.51
C LEU A 323 2.85 -20.40 -2.41
N ASP A 324 2.23 -21.56 -2.18
CA ASP A 324 2.53 -22.76 -2.96
C ASP A 324 2.02 -22.67 -4.40
N LEU A 325 1.07 -21.77 -4.67
CA LEU A 325 0.58 -21.46 -6.02
C LEU A 325 1.65 -20.86 -6.95
N TYR A 326 2.74 -20.34 -6.38
CA TYR A 326 3.81 -19.64 -7.11
C TYR A 326 5.05 -20.51 -7.32
N ARG A 327 5.02 -21.76 -6.85
CA ARG A 327 6.16 -22.68 -6.89
C ARG A 327 6.17 -23.47 -8.20
N HIS A 328 7.35 -23.68 -8.78
CA HIS A 328 7.58 -24.53 -9.95
C HIS A 328 6.64 -24.24 -11.13
N LEU A 329 6.43 -22.95 -11.43
CA LEU A 329 5.63 -22.53 -12.59
C LEU A 329 6.44 -22.72 -13.88
N PRO A 330 6.04 -23.63 -14.79
CA PRO A 330 6.81 -23.95 -16.00
C PRO A 330 7.04 -22.72 -16.90
N GLU A 331 6.10 -21.78 -16.92
CA GLU A 331 6.19 -20.54 -17.68
C GLU A 331 7.30 -19.60 -17.18
N LEU A 332 7.77 -19.83 -15.95
CA LEU A 332 8.82 -19.04 -15.32
C LEU A 332 10.19 -19.69 -15.36
N GLU A 333 10.28 -20.94 -15.80
CA GLU A 333 11.55 -21.66 -15.95
C GLU A 333 12.29 -21.16 -17.19
N LYS A 334 13.63 -21.06 -17.10
CA LYS A 334 14.46 -20.90 -18.29
C LYS A 334 14.33 -22.18 -19.10
N LYS A 335 13.82 -22.09 -20.33
CA LYS A 335 13.97 -23.20 -21.27
C LYS A 335 15.46 -23.39 -21.48
N ASN A 336 16.00 -24.53 -21.04
CA ASN A 336 17.34 -24.93 -21.44
C ASN A 336 17.26 -25.13 -22.97
N GLU A 337 17.90 -24.23 -23.71
CA GLU A 337 18.20 -24.48 -25.12
C GLU A 337 19.17 -25.68 -25.14
N SER A 338 18.64 -26.84 -25.51
CA SER A 338 19.39 -28.06 -25.77
C SER A 338 19.97 -28.08 -27.16
#